data_AF-A0A389M9C8-F1
#
_entry.id   AF-A0A389M9C8-F1
#
_cell.length_a   1.000
_cell.length_b   1.000
_cell.length_c   1.000
_cell.angle_alpha   90.00
_cell.angle_beta   90.00
_cell.angle_gamma   90.00
#
_symmetry.space_group_name_H-M   'P 1'
#
loop_
_entity.id
_entity.type
_entity.pdbx_description
1 polymer ?
#
loop_
_entity_poly.entity_id
_entity_poly.type
_entity_poly.pdbx_seq_one_letter_code
_entity_poly.pdbx_strand_id
1 'polypeptide(L)'
;MMKKLTLSLMAAAGMFSMAVHADESGTDLIKRGEYLTQAADCVACHTTKDGKPFAGGLAFKTPVGTLYSPNITADKETGIGDWSDADFLRAVHEGKNKEGQHLYPAFPYTSYTLLKDDDVKAIKAYLFSLPAVHQPNRENDMSFPFNRKRR
;
A
#
# COMPACT_ATOMS: atom_id res chain seq x y z
N MET A 1 24.84 -74.45 -11.10
CA MET A 1 24.42 -73.43 -12.09
C MET A 1 23.03 -72.97 -11.69
N MET A 2 22.86 -71.72 -11.22
CA MET A 2 21.63 -70.91 -11.17
C MET A 2 21.83 -69.79 -10.13
N LYS A 3 21.99 -68.57 -10.64
CA LYS A 3 22.31 -67.33 -9.93
C LYS A 3 21.12 -66.91 -9.06
N LYS A 4 21.37 -66.57 -7.78
CA LYS A 4 20.42 -65.88 -6.91
C LYS A 4 20.32 -64.42 -7.38
N LEU A 5 19.13 -64.00 -7.76
CA LEU A 5 18.84 -62.63 -8.20
C LEU A 5 18.52 -61.79 -6.95
N THR A 6 19.48 -60.99 -6.50
CA THR A 6 19.25 -59.95 -5.48
C THR A 6 18.59 -58.75 -6.15
N LEU A 7 17.33 -58.49 -5.79
CA LEU A 7 16.60 -57.29 -6.22
C LEU A 7 16.96 -56.16 -5.25
N SER A 8 17.76 -55.20 -5.72
CA SER A 8 18.17 -54.02 -4.95
C SER A 8 16.99 -53.07 -4.74
N LEU A 9 16.84 -52.65 -3.48
CA LEU A 9 15.91 -51.63 -3.01
C LEU A 9 16.37 -50.25 -3.52
N MET A 10 15.69 -49.66 -4.51
CA MET A 10 15.85 -48.24 -4.83
C MET A 10 14.93 -47.43 -3.92
N ALA A 11 15.48 -46.93 -2.81
CA ALA A 11 14.85 -45.86 -2.05
C ALA A 11 15.01 -44.56 -2.83
N ALA A 12 13.94 -44.09 -3.47
CA ALA A 12 13.89 -42.74 -4.03
C ALA A 12 13.77 -41.74 -2.87
N ALA A 13 14.90 -41.14 -2.49
CA ALA A 13 14.90 -39.99 -1.59
C ALA A 13 14.32 -38.79 -2.36
N GLY A 14 13.05 -38.49 -2.13
CA GLY A 14 12.42 -37.27 -2.63
C GLY A 14 13.10 -36.05 -2.03
N MET A 15 13.72 -35.22 -2.88
CA MET A 15 14.20 -33.90 -2.50
C MET A 15 13.00 -33.00 -2.21
N PHE A 16 12.67 -32.85 -0.93
CA PHE A 16 11.74 -31.82 -0.48
C PHE A 16 12.49 -30.48 -0.53
N SER A 17 12.29 -29.69 -1.60
CA SER A 17 12.74 -28.31 -1.64
C SER A 17 11.92 -27.52 -0.60
N MET A 18 12.51 -27.27 0.57
CA MET A 18 12.04 -26.21 1.45
C MET A 18 12.32 -24.88 0.75
N ALA A 19 11.26 -24.24 0.27
CA ALA A 19 11.34 -22.84 -0.09
C ALA A 19 11.65 -22.05 1.18
N VAL A 20 12.85 -21.47 1.25
CA VAL A 20 13.20 -20.46 2.25
C VAL A 20 12.36 -19.23 1.92
N HIS A 21 11.30 -19.00 2.69
CA HIS A 21 10.77 -17.65 2.84
C HIS A 21 11.79 -16.86 3.65
N ALA A 22 12.51 -15.96 2.99
CA ALA A 22 13.37 -15.01 3.67
C ALA A 22 12.48 -14.11 4.52
N ASP A 23 12.61 -14.22 5.83
CA ASP A 23 12.06 -13.26 6.79
C ASP A 23 12.87 -11.97 6.63
N GLU A 24 12.32 -10.97 5.93
CA GLU A 24 12.99 -9.68 5.78
C GLU A 24 13.07 -9.02 7.15
N SER A 25 14.29 -8.65 7.56
CA SER A 25 14.48 -7.89 8.78
C SER A 25 13.67 -6.58 8.70
N GLY A 26 13.19 -6.05 9.83
CA GLY A 26 12.38 -4.82 9.82
C GLY A 26 13.07 -3.61 9.15
N THR A 27 14.40 -3.59 9.12
CA THR A 27 15.17 -2.58 8.39
C THR A 27 15.11 -2.78 6.87
N ASP A 28 15.13 -4.02 6.39
CA ASP A 28 15.03 -4.32 4.96
C ASP A 28 13.63 -4.02 4.43
N LEU A 29 12.61 -4.33 5.24
CA LEU A 29 11.21 -3.98 4.94
C LEU A 29 11.01 -2.47 4.73
N ILE A 30 11.54 -1.65 5.64
CA ILE A 30 11.42 -0.18 5.56
C ILE A 30 12.17 0.36 4.32
N LYS A 31 13.38 -0.14 4.03
CA LYS A 31 14.14 0.27 2.83
C LYS A 31 13.41 -0.08 1.54
N ARG A 32 12.82 -1.27 1.47
CA ARG A 32 11.97 -1.68 0.36
C ARG A 32 10.75 -0.78 0.24
N GLY A 33 10.10 -0.48 1.36
CA GLY A 33 8.98 0.46 1.43
C GLY A 33 9.32 1.85 0.95
N GLU A 34 10.48 2.39 1.34
CA GLU A 34 11.00 3.68 0.90
C GLU A 34 11.15 3.71 -0.63
N TYR A 35 11.85 2.72 -1.18
CA TYR A 35 12.04 2.57 -2.63
C TYR A 35 10.70 2.53 -3.38
N LEU A 36 9.77 1.70 -2.93
CA LEU A 36 8.46 1.55 -3.57
C LEU A 36 7.61 2.81 -3.45
N THR A 37 7.65 3.49 -2.30
CA THR A 37 6.94 4.76 -2.07
C THR A 37 7.46 5.86 -3.01
N GLN A 38 8.76 5.88 -3.25
CA GLN A 38 9.39 6.79 -4.21
C GLN A 38 9.04 6.41 -5.65
N ALA A 39 9.11 5.12 -6.01
CA ALA A 39 8.80 4.65 -7.36
C ALA A 39 7.32 4.84 -7.74
N ALA A 40 6.41 4.71 -6.76
CA ALA A 40 4.99 4.98 -6.91
C ALA A 40 4.62 6.46 -6.75
N ASP A 41 5.61 7.34 -6.57
CA ASP A 41 5.49 8.80 -6.49
C ASP A 41 4.43 9.30 -5.47
N CYS A 42 4.29 8.60 -4.34
CA CYS A 42 3.27 8.94 -3.35
C CYS A 42 3.46 10.37 -2.80
N VAL A 43 4.71 10.82 -2.71
CA VAL A 43 5.06 12.15 -2.19
C VAL A 43 4.53 13.28 -3.06
N ALA A 44 4.51 13.12 -4.39
CA ALA A 44 4.05 14.15 -5.32
C ALA A 44 2.56 14.46 -5.15
N CYS A 45 1.75 13.46 -4.81
CA CYS A 45 0.32 13.65 -4.58
C CYS A 45 0.01 14.06 -3.14
N HIS A 46 0.75 13.56 -2.16
CA HIS A 46 0.45 13.73 -0.73
C HIS A 46 1.30 14.80 -0.04
N THR A 47 1.91 15.73 -0.79
CA THR A 47 2.71 16.82 -0.23
C THR A 47 2.40 18.12 -0.97
N THR A 48 2.20 19.22 -0.24
CA THR A 48 2.11 20.56 -0.85
C THR A 48 3.48 21.20 -0.95
N LYS A 49 3.62 22.25 -1.77
CA LYS A 49 4.90 22.95 -2.00
C LYS A 49 5.60 23.36 -0.70
N ASP A 50 4.84 23.85 0.28
CA ASP A 50 5.35 24.33 1.57
C ASP A 50 4.90 23.44 2.74
N GLY A 51 4.37 22.25 2.44
CA GLY A 51 3.82 21.30 3.40
C GLY A 51 4.84 20.27 3.88
N LYS A 52 4.46 19.54 4.93
CA LYS A 52 5.24 18.39 5.38
C LYS A 52 5.02 17.20 4.44
N PRO A 53 6.05 16.35 4.21
CA PRO A 53 5.91 15.16 3.38
C PRO A 53 4.73 14.30 3.81
N PHE A 54 3.95 13.82 2.83
CA PHE A 54 2.82 12.90 3.01
C PHE A 54 1.63 13.42 3.83
N ALA A 55 1.67 14.68 4.30
CA ALA A 55 0.62 15.28 5.11
C ALA A 55 -0.64 15.68 4.32
N GLY A 56 -0.65 15.48 3.01
CA GLY A 56 -1.78 15.79 2.14
C GLY A 56 -2.00 17.29 1.94
N GLY A 57 -3.20 17.64 1.48
CA GLY A 57 -3.65 19.01 1.25
C GLY A 57 -3.36 19.55 -0.15
N LEU A 58 -2.77 18.76 -1.04
CA LEU A 58 -2.51 19.17 -2.42
C LEU A 58 -3.81 19.29 -3.20
N ALA A 59 -4.00 20.44 -3.85
CA ALA A 59 -5.21 20.75 -4.60
C ALA A 59 -5.11 20.23 -6.05
N PHE A 60 -6.06 19.38 -6.44
CA PHE A 60 -6.28 18.93 -7.81
C PHE A 60 -7.48 19.67 -8.37
N LYS A 61 -7.21 20.70 -9.18
CA LYS A 61 -8.25 21.47 -9.86
C LYS A 61 -8.78 20.69 -11.05
N THR A 62 -10.08 20.43 -11.06
CA THR A 62 -10.78 19.75 -12.14
C THR A 62 -11.90 20.64 -12.68
N PRO A 63 -12.45 20.37 -13.87
CA PRO A 63 -13.59 21.12 -14.40
C PRO A 63 -14.85 21.08 -13.53
N VAL A 64 -14.93 20.12 -12.61
CA VAL A 64 -16.11 19.86 -11.76
C VAL A 64 -15.86 20.18 -10.29
N GLY A 65 -14.75 20.83 -9.96
CA GLY A 65 -14.38 21.22 -8.60
C GLY A 65 -12.93 20.93 -8.24
N THR A 66 -12.59 21.09 -6.97
CA THR A 66 -11.24 20.86 -6.43
C THR A 66 -11.25 19.69 -5.46
N LEU A 67 -10.39 18.71 -5.72
CA LEU A 67 -10.07 17.63 -4.79
C LEU A 67 -8.81 17.98 -3.99
N TYR A 68 -8.72 17.49 -2.77
CA TYR A 68 -7.53 17.60 -1.95
C TYR A 68 -6.98 16.22 -1.58
N SER A 69 -5.67 16.03 -1.67
CA SER A 69 -5.06 14.77 -1.21
C SER A 69 -5.21 14.64 0.32
N PRO A 70 -5.45 13.42 0.83
CA PRO A 70 -5.48 13.18 2.26
C PRO A 70 -4.07 13.09 2.86
N ASN A 71 -3.98 13.24 4.17
CA ASN A 71 -2.83 12.92 4.98
C ASN A 71 -2.68 11.38 5.09
N ILE A 72 -1.53 10.85 4.68
CA ILE A 72 -1.21 9.42 4.73
C ILE A 72 -0.09 9.09 5.72
N THR A 73 0.20 10.01 6.64
CA THR A 73 1.13 9.76 7.75
C THR A 73 0.47 8.89 8.83
N ALA A 74 1.29 8.37 9.76
CA ALA A 74 0.83 7.56 10.89
C ALA A 74 0.07 8.34 11.99
N ASP A 75 -0.33 9.59 11.73
CA ASP A 75 -1.19 10.33 12.64
C ASP A 75 -2.55 9.63 12.77
N LYS A 76 -3.00 9.38 14.00
CA LYS A 76 -4.22 8.60 14.28
C LYS A 76 -5.50 9.40 14.04
N GLU A 77 -5.46 10.70 14.27
CA GLU A 77 -6.65 11.55 14.22
C GLU A 77 -6.92 12.08 12.80
N THR A 78 -5.86 12.45 12.08
CA THR A 78 -5.95 13.15 10.80
C THR A 78 -5.34 12.38 9.64
N GLY A 79 -4.50 11.39 9.93
CA GLY A 79 -3.84 10.52 8.95
C GLY A 79 -4.44 9.12 8.87
N ILE A 80 -3.59 8.14 8.59
CA ILE A 80 -3.96 6.72 8.47
C ILE A 80 -3.49 5.88 9.67
N GLY A 81 -3.12 6.51 10.79
CA GLY A 81 -2.52 5.82 11.95
C GLY A 81 -3.38 4.71 12.56
N ASP A 82 -4.71 4.79 12.41
CA ASP A 82 -5.66 3.78 12.88
C ASP A 82 -6.11 2.79 11.79
N TRP A 83 -5.52 2.84 10.59
CA TRP A 83 -5.85 1.91 9.51
C TRP A 83 -5.13 0.58 9.71
N SER A 84 -5.87 -0.52 9.60
CA SER A 84 -5.28 -1.86 9.56
C SER A 84 -4.53 -2.08 8.24
N ASP A 85 -3.75 -3.17 8.15
CA ASP A 85 -3.11 -3.53 6.88
C ASP A 85 -4.15 -3.86 5.81
N ALA A 86 -5.27 -4.48 6.21
CA ALA A 86 -6.39 -4.78 5.32
C ALA A 86 -7.05 -3.50 4.79
N ASP A 87 -7.13 -2.44 5.58
CA ASP A 87 -7.69 -1.15 5.13
C ASP A 87 -6.77 -0.48 4.10
N PHE A 88 -5.45 -0.50 4.36
CA PHE A 88 -4.48 0.06 3.43
C PHE A 88 -4.39 -0.73 2.13
N LEU A 89 -4.36 -2.06 2.20
CA LEU A 89 -4.45 -2.96 1.05
C LEU A 89 -5.72 -2.67 0.24
N ARG A 90 -6.88 -2.60 0.89
CA ARG A 90 -8.15 -2.31 0.22
C ARG A 90 -8.14 -0.95 -0.49
N ALA A 91 -7.52 0.07 0.10
CA ALA A 91 -7.35 1.35 -0.58
C ALA A 91 -6.48 1.22 -1.83
N VAL A 92 -5.30 0.64 -1.71
CA VAL A 92 -4.33 0.54 -2.82
C VAL A 92 -4.83 -0.38 -3.95
N HIS A 93 -5.46 -1.51 -3.60
CA HIS A 93 -5.91 -2.50 -4.58
C HIS A 93 -7.29 -2.20 -5.18
N GLU A 94 -8.23 -1.71 -4.37
CA GLU A 94 -9.64 -1.57 -4.75
C GLU A 94 -10.11 -0.12 -4.83
N GLY A 95 -9.28 0.85 -4.41
CA GLY A 95 -9.66 2.25 -4.37
C GLY A 95 -10.79 2.51 -3.37
N LYS A 96 -10.81 1.84 -2.21
CA LYS A 96 -11.82 2.05 -1.16
C LYS A 96 -11.18 2.43 0.18
N ASN A 97 -11.79 3.36 0.91
CA ASN A 97 -11.29 3.80 2.22
C ASN A 97 -11.55 2.76 3.34
N LYS A 98 -11.16 3.10 4.57
CA LYS A 98 -11.39 2.24 5.75
C LYS A 98 -12.89 1.94 5.97
N GLU A 99 -13.79 2.86 5.61
CA GLU A 99 -15.24 2.65 5.66
C GLU A 99 -15.82 1.85 4.47
N GLY A 100 -14.98 1.44 3.51
CA GLY A 100 -15.39 0.68 2.32
C GLY A 100 -15.96 1.52 1.18
N GLN A 101 -16.00 2.85 1.33
CA GLN A 101 -16.48 3.78 0.30
C GLN A 101 -15.43 3.96 -0.79
N HIS A 102 -15.88 4.13 -2.03
CA HIS A 102 -14.98 4.41 -3.15
C HIS A 102 -14.27 5.76 -2.97
N LEU A 103 -12.95 5.73 -3.13
CA LEU A 103 -12.10 6.91 -3.25
C LEU A 103 -12.41 7.63 -4.58
N TYR A 104 -12.14 8.93 -4.61
CA TYR A 104 -12.27 9.69 -5.86
C TYR A 104 -11.31 9.10 -6.92
N PRO A 105 -11.73 9.03 -8.21
CA PRO A 105 -10.88 8.48 -9.28
C PRO A 105 -9.53 9.19 -9.49
N ALA A 106 -9.33 10.35 -8.86
CA ALA A 106 -8.01 10.99 -8.80
C ALA A 106 -6.96 10.14 -8.08
N PHE A 107 -7.37 9.21 -7.21
CA PHE A 107 -6.48 8.18 -6.69
C PHE A 107 -6.34 7.04 -7.70
N PRO A 108 -5.16 6.84 -8.32
CA PRO A 108 -4.99 5.97 -9.49
C PRO A 108 -4.82 4.49 -9.09
N TYR A 109 -5.74 3.93 -8.29
CA TYR A 109 -5.64 2.58 -7.72
C TYR A 109 -5.44 1.48 -8.77
N THR A 110 -5.96 1.65 -9.99
CA THR A 110 -5.76 0.70 -11.10
C THR A 110 -4.30 0.58 -11.54
N SER A 111 -3.46 1.57 -11.24
CA SER A 111 -2.02 1.52 -11.47
C SER A 111 -1.27 0.73 -10.38
N TYR A 112 -1.91 0.51 -9.22
CA TYR A 112 -1.30 -0.13 -8.05
C TYR A 112 -1.90 -1.49 -7.72
N THR A 113 -3.05 -1.84 -8.32
CA THR A 113 -3.82 -3.05 -8.01
C THR A 113 -3.04 -4.36 -8.20
N LEU A 114 -1.96 -4.35 -9.00
CA LEU A 114 -1.09 -5.50 -9.25
C LEU A 114 0.19 -5.53 -8.40
N LEU A 115 0.41 -4.56 -7.51
CA LEU A 115 1.47 -4.66 -6.51
C LEU A 115 1.24 -5.92 -5.65
N LYS A 116 2.30 -6.54 -5.14
CA LYS A 116 2.12 -7.65 -4.19
C LYS A 116 1.68 -7.09 -2.85
N ASP A 117 0.87 -7.83 -2.10
CA ASP A 117 0.44 -7.43 -0.76
C ASP A 117 1.63 -7.06 0.14
N ASP A 118 2.73 -7.80 0.05
CA ASP A 118 3.95 -7.53 0.83
C ASP A 118 4.63 -6.22 0.42
N ASP A 119 4.57 -5.84 -0.86
CA ASP A 119 5.08 -4.55 -1.34
C ASP A 119 4.20 -3.39 -0.83
N VAL A 120 2.88 -3.58 -0.82
CA VAL A 120 1.94 -2.59 -0.27
C VAL A 120 2.13 -2.44 1.25
N LYS A 121 2.35 -3.53 1.97
CA LYS A 121 2.69 -3.50 3.40
C LYS A 121 4.04 -2.85 3.66
N ALA A 122 5.04 -3.07 2.80
CA ALA A 122 6.33 -2.40 2.90
C ALA A 122 6.18 -0.87 2.76
N ILE A 123 5.40 -0.40 1.78
CA ILE A 123 5.04 1.03 1.63
C ILE A 123 4.44 1.57 2.92
N LYS A 124 3.45 0.86 3.49
CA LYS A 124 2.83 1.28 4.76
C LYS A 124 3.84 1.32 5.91
N ALA A 125 4.69 0.30 6.03
CA ALA A 125 5.72 0.25 7.06
C ALA A 125 6.69 1.44 6.95
N TYR A 126 7.09 1.81 5.74
CA TYR A 126 7.88 3.02 5.51
C TYR A 126 7.12 4.29 5.94
N LEU A 127 5.87 4.49 5.50
CA LEU A 127 5.06 5.64 5.91
C LEU A 127 4.90 5.74 7.44
N PHE A 128 4.83 4.60 8.12
CA PHE A 128 4.71 4.52 9.58
C PHE A 128 6.04 4.68 10.32
N SER A 129 7.16 4.56 9.62
CA SER A 129 8.49 4.86 10.17
C SER A 129 8.81 6.36 10.22
N LEU A 130 8.08 7.16 9.43
CA LEU A 130 8.27 8.60 9.32
C LEU A 130 7.58 9.36 10.47
N PRO A 131 8.00 10.61 10.76
CA PRO A 131 7.29 11.45 11.73
C PRO A 131 5.81 11.63 11.36
N ALA A 132 4.91 11.31 12.29
CA ALA A 132 3.50 11.59 12.14
C ALA A 132 3.24 13.10 12.05
N VAL A 133 2.30 13.49 11.19
CA VAL A 133 1.92 14.90 11.02
C VAL A 133 0.44 15.04 11.34
N HIS A 134 0.14 15.78 12.41
CA HIS A 134 -1.23 16.17 12.72
C HIS A 134 -1.66 17.32 11.78
N GLN A 135 -2.38 16.98 10.73
CA GLN A 135 -2.89 17.92 9.72
C GLN A 135 -4.26 17.44 9.23
N PRO A 136 -5.36 18.09 9.65
CA PRO A 136 -6.70 17.74 9.21
C PRO A 136 -6.82 17.78 7.68
N ASN A 137 -7.50 16.78 7.14
CA ASN A 137 -7.83 16.74 5.71
C ASN A 137 -8.75 17.90 5.33
N ARG A 138 -8.53 18.45 4.16
CA ARG A 138 -9.41 19.46 3.58
C ARG A 138 -10.59 18.77 2.90
N GLU A 139 -11.79 19.27 3.15
CA GLU A 139 -12.97 18.80 2.44
C GLU A 139 -12.87 19.12 0.94
N ASN A 140 -13.34 18.18 0.12
CA ASN A 140 -13.38 18.37 -1.32
C ASN A 140 -14.48 19.36 -1.70
N ASP A 141 -14.15 20.30 -2.57
CA ASP A 141 -15.08 21.29 -3.08
C ASP A 141 -15.51 20.87 -4.50
N MET A 142 -16.50 19.98 -4.56
CA MET A 142 -16.98 19.41 -5.82
C MET A 142 -18.38 19.90 -6.14
N SER A 143 -18.65 20.15 -7.42
CA SER A 143 -19.99 20.47 -7.89
C SER A 143 -20.90 19.24 -7.85
N PHE A 144 -22.19 19.44 -7.62
CA PHE A 144 -23.18 18.39 -7.80
C PHE A 144 -23.16 17.87 -9.26
N PRO A 145 -23.26 16.55 -9.50
CA PRO A 145 -23.48 15.45 -8.55
C PRO A 145 -22.21 14.78 -7.99
N PHE A 146 -21.02 15.32 -8.26
CA PHE A 146 -19.72 14.73 -7.92
C PHE A 146 -19.31 14.91 -6.45
N ASN A 147 -19.99 15.79 -5.71
CA ASN A 147 -19.88 15.88 -4.25
C ASN A 147 -20.47 14.67 -3.51
N ARG A 148 -21.19 13.77 -4.20
CA ARG A 148 -21.73 12.55 -3.59
C ARG A 148 -20.70 11.43 -3.65
N LYS A 149 -20.19 11.01 -2.49
CA LYS A 149 -19.38 9.80 -2.34
C LYS A 149 -20.27 8.58 -2.63
N ARG A 150 -19.89 7.74 -3.61
CA ARG A 150 -20.64 6.52 -3.92
C ARG A 150 -20.41 5.51 -2.79
N ARG A 151 -21.50 4.93 -2.28
CA ARG A 151 -21.47 3.83 -1.33
C ARG A 151 -21.17 2.52 -2.04
#